data_AF-A0A2J6X4J9-F1
#
_entry.id   AF-A0A2J6X4J9-F1
#
_cell.length_a   1.000
_cell.length_b   1.000
_cell.length_c   1.000
_cell.angle_alpha   90.00
_cell.angle_beta   90.00
_cell.angle_gamma   90.00
#
_symmetry.space_group_name_H-M   'P 1'
#
loop_
_entity.id
_entity.type
_entity.pdbx_description
1 polymer ?
#
loop_
_entity_poly.entity_id
_entity_poly.type
_entity_poly.pdbx_seq_one_letter_code
_entity_poly.pdbx_strand_id
1 'polypeptide(L)'
;VPADEALELGLIDSIATGDADALTLACSLAREAIASDGTLREDAAVTKAFRQRHAQLEEWRKPDPHFADDQLRSIIAHPRIERIIKQAHTVGRDVAVHRALDAIRYGFIHGFEAGLEHEAKLFAEAVVDPNGGKRGIREFLDRHSAPLPTRRPLISREQEQLLLEQKELLPIGSPFFPGVDRIPKWQYAQAFIRDPETGAAMHGDPIVAEKQIIIPVERPRANQALIYVLASEVNFNDIWAITGIPVSRFDEHDRDWHVTGSGGIGLVVALGEEARRQGRLKIGDLVAIYSGQTDLLSPLVGLDPMAADFVIQGNDPPDGSHQQFMIAQAPQCMPVLPDMTLEAAGSYILNLGTIYRALFTTLRVQPGRTIFIEGAATGTGLDAVRTAARNGLNVIGMVSSPSRAATVLSAGGKGAINRKDPAIANCFTRVPEDPSEWAAWEAAGHPLLEMFRAQNGGRLADYVVSH
;
A
#
# COMPACT_ATOMS: atom_id res chain seq x y z
N VAL A 1 1.42 -10.62 13.15
CA VAL A 1 1.74 -11.65 12.14
C VAL A 1 0.45 -12.12 11.49
N PRO A 2 0.43 -12.45 10.19
CA PRO A 2 -0.72 -13.05 9.53
C PRO A 2 -1.11 -14.41 10.15
N ALA A 3 -2.35 -14.86 9.93
CA ALA A 3 -2.86 -16.10 10.52
C ALA A 3 -2.04 -17.35 10.12
N ASP A 4 -1.61 -17.44 8.85
CA ASP A 4 -0.78 -18.56 8.38
C ASP A 4 0.57 -18.61 9.12
N GLU A 5 1.22 -17.46 9.32
CA GLU A 5 2.47 -17.37 10.10
C GLU A 5 2.21 -17.67 11.58
N ALA A 6 1.05 -17.28 12.14
CA ALA A 6 0.67 -17.63 13.51
C ALA A 6 0.48 -19.15 13.68
N LEU A 7 -0.10 -19.84 12.68
CA LEU A 7 -0.23 -21.29 12.66
C LEU A 7 1.13 -21.99 12.56
N GLU A 8 2.00 -21.53 11.65
CA GLU A 8 3.37 -22.06 11.51
C GLU A 8 4.20 -21.89 12.79
N LEU A 9 4.02 -20.79 13.51
CA LEU A 9 4.67 -20.52 14.80
C LEU A 9 4.03 -21.27 15.98
N GLY A 10 2.89 -21.95 15.77
CA GLY A 10 2.16 -22.64 16.84
C GLY A 10 1.45 -21.70 17.83
N LEU A 11 1.17 -20.46 17.43
CA LEU A 11 0.37 -19.51 18.24
C LEU A 11 -1.13 -19.84 18.20
N ILE A 12 -1.57 -20.49 17.13
CA ILE A 12 -2.92 -21.02 16.94
C ILE A 12 -2.83 -22.44 16.38
N ASP A 13 -3.82 -23.28 16.63
CA ASP A 13 -3.83 -24.68 16.18
C ASP A 13 -4.60 -24.90 14.87
N SER A 14 -5.47 -23.95 14.50
CA SER A 14 -6.32 -24.06 13.31
C SER A 14 -6.76 -22.70 12.80
N ILE A 15 -7.00 -22.61 11.50
CA ILE A 15 -7.59 -21.44 10.82
C ILE A 15 -8.94 -21.86 10.25
N ALA A 16 -9.98 -21.06 10.48
CA ALA A 16 -11.26 -21.26 9.81
C ALA A 16 -11.14 -20.80 8.34
N THR A 17 -11.43 -21.69 7.40
CA THR A 17 -11.27 -21.44 5.95
C THR A 17 -12.57 -21.69 5.20
N GLY A 18 -12.76 -21.03 4.06
CA GLY A 18 -13.95 -21.22 3.23
C GLY A 18 -15.18 -20.56 3.85
N ASP A 19 -16.25 -21.32 4.01
CA ASP A 19 -17.52 -20.91 4.63
C ASP A 19 -17.57 -21.16 6.15
N ALA A 20 -16.53 -21.78 6.72
CA ALA A 20 -16.42 -22.00 8.15
C ALA A 20 -16.05 -20.72 8.90
N ASP A 21 -16.70 -20.48 10.04
CA ASP A 21 -16.30 -19.48 11.01
C ASP A 21 -15.68 -20.13 12.27
N ALA A 22 -14.85 -19.35 12.98
CA ALA A 22 -14.11 -19.85 14.14
C ALA A 22 -15.02 -20.31 15.29
N LEU A 23 -16.18 -19.68 15.48
CA LEU A 23 -17.12 -20.05 16.55
C LEU A 23 -17.81 -21.37 16.21
N THR A 24 -18.27 -21.56 14.99
CA THR A 24 -18.88 -22.82 14.54
C THR A 24 -17.87 -23.97 14.62
N LEU A 25 -16.61 -23.75 14.22
CA LEU A 25 -15.55 -24.75 14.35
C LEU A 25 -15.34 -25.13 15.82
N ALA A 26 -15.22 -24.14 16.72
CA ALA A 26 -15.07 -24.40 18.15
C ALA A 26 -16.27 -25.15 18.74
N CYS A 27 -17.49 -24.78 18.37
CA CYS A 27 -18.71 -25.48 18.79
C CYS A 27 -18.78 -26.91 18.22
N SER A 28 -18.29 -27.16 17.00
CA SER A 28 -18.20 -28.52 16.46
C SER A 28 -17.25 -29.38 17.29
N LEU A 29 -16.05 -28.88 17.55
CA LEU A 29 -15.04 -29.57 18.37
C LEU A 29 -15.59 -29.89 19.78
N ALA A 30 -16.30 -28.95 20.40
CA ALA A 30 -16.94 -29.17 21.70
C ALA A 30 -18.06 -30.21 21.64
N ARG A 31 -18.93 -30.17 20.62
CA ARG A 31 -19.98 -31.18 20.44
C ARG A 31 -19.42 -32.57 20.21
N GLU A 32 -18.36 -32.68 19.40
CA GLU A 32 -17.69 -33.96 19.13
C GLU A 32 -17.06 -34.56 20.38
N ALA A 33 -16.66 -33.73 21.34
CA ALA A 33 -16.12 -34.15 22.61
C ALA A 33 -17.18 -34.59 23.63
N ILE A 34 -18.46 -34.28 23.44
CA ILE A 34 -19.52 -34.68 24.39
C ILE A 34 -20.23 -35.93 23.87
N ALA A 35 -20.15 -37.02 24.64
CA ALA A 35 -20.88 -38.26 24.39
C ALA A 35 -22.39 -38.08 24.64
N SER A 36 -23.20 -39.02 24.17
CA SER A 36 -24.67 -38.98 24.32
C SER A 36 -25.15 -38.98 25.77
N ASP A 37 -24.33 -39.44 26.71
CA ASP A 37 -24.59 -39.44 28.15
C ASP A 37 -24.08 -38.18 28.87
N GLY A 38 -23.54 -37.21 28.13
CA GLY A 38 -22.98 -35.97 28.67
C GLY A 38 -21.52 -36.06 29.14
N THR A 39 -20.86 -37.20 28.99
CA THR A 39 -19.45 -37.37 29.38
C THR A 39 -18.49 -36.89 28.29
N LEU A 40 -17.23 -36.59 28.67
CA LEU A 40 -16.20 -36.23 27.70
C LEU A 40 -15.63 -37.48 27.01
N ARG A 41 -15.60 -37.45 25.69
CA ARG A 41 -14.98 -38.47 24.84
C ARG A 41 -13.48 -38.31 24.82
N GLU A 42 -12.78 -39.40 25.15
CA GLU A 42 -11.32 -39.40 25.28
C GLU A 42 -10.56 -39.41 23.96
N ASP A 43 -11.20 -39.90 22.91
CA ASP A 43 -10.66 -39.95 21.57
C ASP A 43 -10.83 -38.64 20.80
N ALA A 44 -11.72 -37.74 21.26
CA ALA A 44 -12.02 -36.47 20.61
C ALA A 44 -10.81 -35.53 20.60
N ALA A 45 -10.65 -34.78 19.49
CA ALA A 45 -9.49 -33.93 19.26
C ALA A 45 -9.31 -32.87 20.35
N VAL A 46 -10.38 -32.15 20.73
CA VAL A 46 -10.30 -31.11 21.76
C VAL A 46 -10.05 -31.68 23.16
N THR A 47 -10.54 -32.88 23.48
CA THR A 47 -10.23 -33.55 24.76
C THR A 47 -8.75 -33.91 24.85
N LYS A 48 -8.17 -34.43 23.76
CA LYS A 48 -6.72 -34.70 23.66
C LYS A 48 -5.90 -33.42 23.78
N ALA A 49 -6.26 -32.37 23.02
CA ALA A 49 -5.60 -31.08 23.05
C ALA A 49 -5.67 -30.44 24.46
N PHE A 50 -6.83 -30.49 25.10
CA PHE A 50 -7.03 -30.02 26.48
C PHE A 50 -6.08 -30.71 27.46
N ARG A 51 -5.97 -32.05 27.40
CA ARG A 51 -5.03 -32.81 28.24
C ARG A 51 -3.58 -32.47 27.96
N GLN A 52 -3.20 -32.40 26.69
CA GLN A 52 -1.85 -32.03 26.29
C GLN A 52 -1.50 -30.64 26.83
N ARG A 53 -2.42 -29.67 26.71
CA ARG A 53 -2.24 -28.33 27.25
C ARG A 53 -2.12 -28.33 28.78
N HIS A 54 -2.94 -29.11 29.48
CA HIS A 54 -2.81 -29.26 30.94
C HIS A 54 -1.46 -29.88 31.33
N ALA A 55 -1.00 -30.92 30.63
CA ALA A 55 0.30 -31.51 30.87
C ALA A 55 1.45 -30.50 30.60
N GLN A 56 1.39 -29.75 29.51
CA GLN A 56 2.34 -28.68 29.19
C GLN A 56 2.36 -27.60 30.28
N LEU A 57 1.21 -27.18 30.81
CA LEU A 57 1.15 -26.22 31.91
C LEU A 57 1.80 -26.77 33.18
N GLU A 58 1.60 -28.05 33.49
CA GLU A 58 2.28 -28.71 34.62
C GLU A 58 3.79 -28.84 34.41
N GLU A 59 4.27 -28.94 33.17
CA GLU A 59 5.68 -28.85 32.84
C GLU A 59 6.21 -27.42 33.01
N TRP A 60 5.52 -26.42 32.46
CA TRP A 60 5.95 -25.01 32.54
C TRP A 60 5.94 -24.46 33.96
N ARG A 61 5.09 -24.98 34.86
CA ARG A 61 5.11 -24.66 36.30
C ARG A 61 6.46 -24.96 36.96
N LYS A 62 7.23 -25.89 36.41
CA LYS A 62 8.54 -26.28 36.95
C LYS A 62 9.63 -25.42 36.31
N PRO A 63 10.70 -25.11 37.05
CA PRO A 63 11.94 -24.61 36.45
C PRO A 63 12.35 -25.50 35.27
N ASP A 64 12.72 -24.87 34.16
CA ASP A 64 13.27 -25.60 33.02
C ASP A 64 14.72 -26.00 33.35
N PRO A 65 15.01 -27.31 33.53
CA PRO A 65 16.35 -27.77 33.89
C PRO A 65 17.36 -27.60 32.75
N HIS A 66 16.88 -27.31 31.54
CA HIS A 66 17.70 -27.14 30.34
C HIS A 66 17.91 -25.67 29.99
N PHE A 67 17.07 -24.75 30.46
CA PHE A 67 17.25 -23.32 30.22
C PHE A 67 18.35 -22.73 31.11
N ALA A 68 19.57 -22.69 30.58
CA ALA A 68 20.71 -22.05 31.21
C ALA A 68 20.88 -20.59 30.74
N ASP A 69 21.52 -19.76 31.56
CA ASP A 69 21.90 -18.38 31.19
C ASP A 69 22.66 -18.33 29.84
N ASP A 70 23.46 -19.35 29.54
CA ASP A 70 24.19 -19.46 28.27
C ASP A 70 23.27 -19.67 27.06
N GLN A 71 22.13 -20.35 27.23
CA GLN A 71 21.13 -20.51 26.16
C GLN A 71 20.44 -19.19 25.86
N LEU A 72 20.00 -18.45 26.88
CA LEU A 72 19.43 -17.12 26.69
C LEU A 72 20.42 -16.17 26.02
N ARG A 73 21.69 -16.20 26.44
CA ARG A 73 22.78 -15.44 25.79
C ARG A 73 22.94 -15.83 24.33
N SER A 74 22.91 -17.13 24.01
CA SER A 74 22.99 -17.61 22.62
C SER A 74 21.79 -17.15 21.78
N ILE A 75 20.58 -17.12 22.34
CA ILE A 75 19.37 -16.62 21.66
C ILE A 75 19.51 -15.11 21.42
N ILE A 76 19.90 -14.34 22.43
CA ILE A 76 20.11 -12.90 22.32
C ILE A 76 21.22 -12.57 21.30
N ALA A 77 22.27 -13.38 21.23
CA ALA A 77 23.35 -13.24 20.27
C ALA A 77 22.95 -13.61 18.83
N HIS A 78 21.74 -14.10 18.59
CA HIS A 78 21.25 -14.30 17.23
C HIS A 78 21.17 -12.94 16.52
N PRO A 79 21.74 -12.77 15.30
CA PRO A 79 21.87 -11.45 14.66
C PRO A 79 20.56 -10.67 14.52
N ARG A 80 19.45 -11.38 14.28
CA ARG A 80 18.10 -10.78 14.22
C ARG A 80 17.65 -10.18 15.56
N ILE A 81 17.90 -10.87 16.67
CA ILE A 81 17.48 -10.44 18.01
C ILE A 81 18.39 -9.32 18.49
N GLU A 82 19.71 -9.45 18.28
CA GLU A 82 20.68 -8.40 18.57
C GLU A 82 20.32 -7.08 17.87
N ARG A 83 19.96 -7.13 16.58
CA ARG A 83 19.49 -5.96 15.82
C ARG A 83 18.26 -5.31 16.45
N ILE A 84 17.27 -6.11 16.87
CA ILE A 84 16.03 -5.62 17.50
C ILE A 84 16.34 -4.93 18.83
N ILE A 85 17.19 -5.55 19.66
CA ILE A 85 17.61 -4.99 20.95
C ILE A 85 18.39 -3.69 20.74
N LYS A 86 19.32 -3.67 19.76
CA LYS A 86 20.07 -2.47 19.40
C LYS A 86 19.13 -1.33 18.97
N GLN A 87 18.13 -1.62 18.13
CA GLN A 87 17.14 -0.62 17.72
C GLN A 87 16.32 -0.12 18.91
N ALA A 88 15.86 -1.02 19.77
CA ALA A 88 15.10 -0.62 20.96
C ALA A 88 15.93 0.30 21.87
N HIS A 89 17.23 0.03 22.00
CA HIS A 89 18.15 0.90 22.73
C HIS A 89 18.30 2.27 22.07
N THR A 90 18.44 2.37 20.75
CA THR A 90 18.60 3.67 20.06
C THR A 90 17.38 4.58 20.21
N VAL A 91 16.18 4.01 20.42
CA VAL A 91 14.94 4.75 20.63
C VAL A 91 14.51 4.83 22.10
N GLY A 92 15.41 4.50 23.04
CA GLY A 92 15.18 4.67 24.48
C GLY A 92 14.14 3.72 25.08
N ARG A 93 14.07 2.48 24.56
CA ARG A 93 13.25 1.36 25.07
C ARG A 93 14.10 0.28 25.75
N ASP A 94 15.36 0.56 26.06
CA ASP A 94 16.32 -0.35 26.70
C ASP A 94 15.81 -0.90 28.03
N VAL A 95 15.28 -0.05 28.91
CA VAL A 95 14.72 -0.46 30.21
C VAL A 95 13.54 -1.44 30.03
N ALA A 96 12.69 -1.19 29.04
CA ALA A 96 11.56 -2.07 28.75
C ALA A 96 12.03 -3.44 28.24
N VAL A 97 13.04 -3.46 27.37
CA VAL A 97 13.67 -4.72 26.89
C VAL A 97 14.30 -5.48 28.05
N HIS A 98 15.02 -4.81 28.94
CA HIS A 98 15.63 -5.44 30.11
C HIS A 98 14.57 -6.06 31.03
N ARG A 99 13.47 -5.34 31.32
CA ARG A 99 12.35 -5.87 32.11
C ARG A 99 11.74 -7.10 31.44
N ALA A 100 11.51 -7.07 30.13
CA ALA A 100 10.95 -8.21 29.40
C ALA A 100 11.87 -9.43 29.42
N LEU A 101 13.17 -9.25 29.17
CA LEU A 101 14.15 -10.35 29.22
C LEU A 101 14.31 -10.91 30.64
N ASP A 102 14.24 -10.05 31.67
CA ASP A 102 14.30 -10.49 33.06
C ASP A 102 13.06 -11.30 33.45
N ALA A 103 11.85 -10.87 33.04
CA ALA A 103 10.62 -11.65 33.23
C ALA A 103 10.71 -13.03 32.58
N ILE A 104 11.13 -13.10 31.31
CA ILE A 104 11.32 -14.36 30.57
C ILE A 104 12.31 -15.26 31.30
N ARG A 105 13.51 -14.73 31.61
CA ARG A 105 14.55 -15.48 32.31
C ARG A 105 14.07 -15.99 33.66
N TYR A 106 13.41 -15.14 34.44
CA TYR A 106 12.93 -15.48 35.77
C TYR A 106 11.91 -16.62 35.71
N GLY A 107 10.98 -16.58 34.75
CA GLY A 107 10.00 -17.65 34.53
C GLY A 107 10.63 -18.99 34.17
N PHE A 108 11.64 -19.00 33.30
CA PHE A 108 12.35 -20.25 32.98
C PHE A 108 13.13 -20.82 34.19
N ILE A 109 13.73 -19.97 35.03
CA ILE A 109 14.54 -20.42 36.19
C ILE A 109 13.69 -20.82 37.40
N HIS A 110 12.55 -20.16 37.62
CA HIS A 110 11.74 -20.33 38.83
C HIS A 110 10.38 -20.99 38.58
N GLY A 111 10.05 -21.28 37.32
CA GLY A 111 8.76 -21.82 36.91
C GLY A 111 7.75 -20.72 36.54
N PHE A 112 6.75 -21.11 35.74
CA PHE A 112 5.82 -20.20 35.08
C PHE A 112 5.04 -19.30 36.03
N GLU A 113 4.52 -19.81 37.16
CA GLU A 113 3.73 -18.99 38.10
C GLU A 113 4.58 -17.90 38.78
N ALA A 114 5.80 -18.24 39.21
CA ALA A 114 6.74 -17.27 39.76
C ALA A 114 7.19 -16.26 38.69
N GLY A 115 7.34 -16.70 37.44
CA GLY A 115 7.56 -15.84 36.27
C GLY A 115 6.44 -14.82 36.07
N LEU A 116 5.18 -15.25 36.10
CA LEU A 116 4.01 -14.37 35.95
C LEU A 116 3.90 -13.34 37.07
N GLU A 117 4.15 -13.73 38.32
CA GLU A 117 4.16 -12.79 39.45
C GLU A 117 5.27 -11.72 39.28
N HIS A 118 6.46 -12.15 38.87
CA HIS A 118 7.59 -11.26 38.59
C HIS A 118 7.31 -10.34 37.40
N GLU A 119 6.74 -10.85 36.31
CA GLU A 119 6.31 -10.07 35.14
C GLU A 119 5.28 -9.00 35.54
N ALA A 120 4.27 -9.37 36.32
CA ALA A 120 3.23 -8.44 36.76
C ALA A 120 3.81 -7.28 37.58
N LYS A 121 4.79 -7.56 38.45
CA LYS A 121 5.51 -6.53 39.20
C LYS A 121 6.32 -5.61 38.27
N LEU A 122 7.14 -6.19 37.39
CA LEU A 122 7.95 -5.42 36.44
C LEU A 122 7.10 -4.57 35.50
N PHE A 123 5.93 -5.07 35.07
CA PHE A 123 4.98 -4.33 34.27
C PHE A 123 4.36 -3.18 35.04
N ALA A 124 3.93 -3.40 36.29
CA ALA A 124 3.39 -2.33 37.14
C ALA A 124 4.43 -1.21 37.37
N GLU A 125 5.68 -1.58 37.63
CA GLU A 125 6.81 -0.64 37.71
C GLU A 125 7.00 0.12 36.40
N ALA A 126 6.94 -0.57 35.25
CA ALA A 126 7.07 0.05 33.94
C ALA A 126 5.95 1.05 33.63
N VAL A 127 4.72 0.79 34.06
CA VAL A 127 3.56 1.68 33.82
C VAL A 127 3.66 2.98 34.61
N VAL A 128 4.17 2.94 35.85
CA VAL A 128 4.30 4.13 36.70
C VAL A 128 5.60 4.89 36.47
N ASP A 129 6.59 4.26 35.85
CA ASP A 129 7.88 4.84 35.48
C ASP A 129 7.69 6.11 34.60
N PRO A 130 8.10 7.29 35.07
CA PRO A 130 8.01 8.54 34.31
C PRO A 130 8.74 8.48 32.96
N ASN A 131 9.85 7.76 32.90
CA ASN A 131 10.70 7.63 31.70
C ASN A 131 10.36 6.38 30.88
N GLY A 132 9.59 5.44 31.45
CA GLY A 132 9.07 4.25 30.80
C GLY A 132 7.65 4.46 30.28
N GLY A 133 6.68 3.78 30.89
CA GLY A 133 5.30 3.71 30.41
C GLY A 133 4.59 5.06 30.36
N LYS A 134 4.82 5.98 31.29
CA LYS A 134 4.16 7.31 31.25
C LYS A 134 4.57 8.11 30.02
N ARG A 135 5.85 8.10 29.67
CA ARG A 135 6.36 8.74 28.46
C ARG A 135 5.89 8.00 27.21
N GLY A 136 6.10 6.69 27.15
CA GLY A 136 5.76 5.88 25.96
C GLY A 136 4.28 5.90 25.58
N ILE A 137 3.37 5.82 26.57
CA ILE A 137 1.92 5.90 26.32
C ILE A 137 1.55 7.30 25.79
N ARG A 138 2.13 8.37 26.34
CA ARG A 138 1.89 9.73 25.87
C ARG A 138 2.39 9.90 24.43
N GLU A 139 3.62 9.50 24.14
CA GLU A 139 4.20 9.56 22.78
C GLU A 139 3.35 8.77 21.78
N PHE A 140 2.77 7.64 22.16
CA PHE A 140 1.84 6.89 21.32
C PHE A 140 0.53 7.64 21.04
N LEU A 141 -0.12 8.16 22.08
CA LEU A 141 -1.37 8.90 21.94
C LEU A 141 -1.20 10.21 21.16
N ASP A 142 -0.04 10.85 21.31
CA ASP A 142 0.31 12.09 20.60
C ASP A 142 0.86 11.85 19.18
N ARG A 143 0.88 10.59 18.69
CA ARG A 143 1.46 10.18 17.39
C ARG A 143 2.92 10.61 17.19
N HIS A 144 3.70 10.61 18.26
CA HIS A 144 5.13 10.91 18.27
C HIS A 144 5.99 9.69 18.68
N SER A 145 5.41 8.49 18.64
CA SER A 145 6.15 7.27 18.94
C SER A 145 7.28 7.04 17.95
N ALA A 146 8.46 6.71 18.47
CA ALA A 146 9.55 6.21 17.64
C ALA A 146 9.12 4.93 16.90
N PRO A 147 9.64 4.67 15.68
CA PRO A 147 9.28 3.48 14.92
C PRO A 147 9.66 2.18 15.66
N LEU A 148 8.95 1.11 15.31
CA LEU A 148 9.33 -0.26 15.68
C LEU A 148 10.36 -0.80 14.67
N PRO A 149 11.20 -1.77 15.07
CA PRO A 149 12.16 -2.39 14.14
C PRO A 149 11.43 -3.21 13.08
N THR A 150 12.05 -3.33 11.90
CA THR A 150 11.52 -4.16 10.80
C THR A 150 11.44 -5.64 11.19
N ARG A 151 10.46 -6.37 10.65
CA ARG A 151 10.23 -7.78 10.96
C ARG A 151 11.30 -8.68 10.37
N ARG A 152 11.62 -8.47 9.10
CA ARG A 152 12.52 -9.32 8.31
C ARG A 152 13.66 -8.48 7.72
N PRO A 153 14.88 -9.02 7.64
CA PRO A 153 15.94 -8.37 6.88
C PRO A 153 15.61 -8.42 5.38
N LEU A 154 16.21 -7.52 4.62
CA LEU A 154 16.17 -7.58 3.16
C LEU A 154 16.96 -8.80 2.66
N ILE A 155 16.58 -9.30 1.48
CA ILE A 155 17.31 -10.37 0.79
C ILE A 155 18.71 -9.88 0.43
N SER A 156 19.75 -10.65 0.83
CA SER A 156 21.13 -10.36 0.49
C SER A 156 21.46 -10.73 -0.97
N ARG A 157 22.60 -10.26 -1.49
CA ARG A 157 23.04 -10.61 -2.85
C ARG A 157 23.31 -12.10 -3.03
N GLU A 158 23.83 -12.76 -2.00
CA GLU A 158 24.07 -14.20 -2.01
C GLU A 158 22.75 -14.98 -2.04
N GLN A 159 21.74 -14.51 -1.30
CA GLN A 159 20.40 -15.09 -1.32
C GLN A 159 19.71 -14.86 -2.67
N GLU A 160 19.82 -13.66 -3.24
CA GLU A 160 19.34 -13.34 -4.58
C GLU A 160 19.91 -14.31 -5.62
N GLN A 161 21.23 -14.52 -5.61
CA GLN A 161 21.88 -15.46 -6.52
C GLN A 161 21.33 -16.88 -6.38
N LEU A 162 21.15 -17.36 -5.15
CA LEU A 162 20.58 -18.68 -4.90
C LEU A 162 19.13 -18.79 -5.41
N LEU A 163 18.31 -17.75 -5.22
CA LEU A 163 16.92 -17.71 -5.68
C LEU A 163 16.84 -17.74 -7.22
N LEU A 164 17.75 -17.03 -7.91
CA LEU A 164 17.85 -17.06 -9.37
C LEU A 164 18.25 -18.45 -9.88
N GLU A 165 19.27 -19.08 -9.27
CA GLU A 165 19.73 -20.44 -9.62
C GLU A 165 18.62 -21.48 -9.41
N GLN A 166 17.82 -21.33 -8.36
CA GLN A 166 16.68 -22.20 -8.05
C GLN A 166 15.42 -21.89 -8.87
N LYS A 167 15.43 -20.83 -9.69
CA LYS A 167 14.25 -20.30 -10.41
C LYS A 167 13.08 -19.95 -9.48
N GLU A 168 13.39 -19.59 -8.25
CA GLU A 168 12.43 -19.04 -7.28
C GLU A 168 12.36 -17.52 -7.35
N LEU A 169 13.18 -16.89 -8.20
CA LEU A 169 13.17 -15.50 -8.63
C LEU A 169 13.46 -15.46 -10.14
N LEU A 170 12.76 -14.61 -10.89
CA LEU A 170 12.98 -14.45 -12.33
C LEU A 170 13.71 -13.13 -12.61
N PRO A 171 14.74 -13.10 -13.49
CA PRO A 171 15.31 -11.85 -13.96
C PRO A 171 14.25 -10.89 -14.52
N ILE A 172 14.41 -9.59 -14.29
CA ILE A 172 13.51 -8.58 -14.86
C ILE A 172 13.54 -8.67 -16.39
N GLY A 173 12.36 -8.66 -17.02
CA GLY A 173 12.20 -8.80 -18.46
C GLY A 173 12.21 -10.25 -18.96
N SER A 174 12.23 -11.25 -18.07
CA SER A 174 12.06 -12.65 -18.47
C SER A 174 10.74 -12.85 -19.22
N PRO A 175 10.70 -13.67 -20.28
CA PRO A 175 9.43 -14.11 -20.83
C PRO A 175 8.67 -14.93 -19.78
N PHE A 176 7.34 -14.82 -19.79
CA PHE A 176 6.47 -15.62 -18.95
C PHE A 176 5.28 -16.11 -19.80
N PHE A 177 5.09 -17.42 -19.87
CA PHE A 177 4.02 -18.09 -20.60
C PHE A 177 2.94 -18.55 -19.62
N PRO A 178 1.81 -17.82 -19.49
CA PRO A 178 0.77 -18.13 -18.51
C PRO A 178 0.20 -19.54 -18.70
N GLY A 179 0.09 -20.28 -17.59
CA GLY A 179 -0.38 -21.68 -17.60
C GLY A 179 0.68 -22.72 -17.95
N VAL A 180 1.88 -22.29 -18.35
CA VAL A 180 3.04 -23.18 -18.62
C VAL A 180 4.14 -22.95 -17.60
N ASP A 181 4.55 -21.69 -17.42
CA ASP A 181 5.63 -21.35 -16.52
C ASP A 181 5.18 -21.39 -15.05
N ARG A 182 6.09 -21.88 -14.20
CA ARG A 182 5.88 -21.89 -12.75
C ARG A 182 6.02 -20.46 -12.21
N ILE A 183 5.02 -20.01 -11.45
CA ILE A 183 5.07 -18.73 -10.73
C ILE A 183 6.18 -18.82 -9.65
N PRO A 184 7.17 -17.91 -9.64
CA PRO A 184 8.24 -17.92 -8.64
C PRO A 184 7.72 -17.56 -7.26
N LYS A 185 8.44 -17.94 -6.19
CA LYS A 185 8.11 -17.51 -4.82
C LYS A 185 8.47 -16.05 -4.53
N TRP A 186 9.46 -15.52 -5.25
CA TRP A 186 10.01 -14.18 -5.05
C TRP A 186 10.03 -13.39 -6.36
N GLN A 187 10.03 -12.07 -6.22
CA GLN A 187 10.05 -11.12 -7.32
C GLN A 187 10.83 -9.87 -6.97
N TYR A 188 11.31 -9.17 -7.99
CA TYR A 188 11.77 -7.79 -7.89
C TYR A 188 10.59 -6.81 -7.87
N ALA A 189 10.73 -5.76 -7.07
CA ALA A 189 9.82 -4.62 -7.00
C ALA A 189 10.60 -3.33 -6.78
N GLN A 190 10.09 -2.20 -7.28
CA GLN A 190 10.53 -0.87 -6.87
C GLN A 190 9.70 -0.43 -5.68
N ALA A 191 10.38 -0.07 -4.59
CA ALA A 191 9.74 0.28 -3.34
C ALA A 191 10.58 1.26 -2.54
N PHE A 192 9.92 2.05 -1.70
CA PHE A 192 10.58 2.65 -0.54
C PHE A 192 10.33 1.76 0.69
N ILE A 193 11.26 1.80 1.65
CA ILE A 193 11.32 0.83 2.75
C ILE A 193 11.38 1.50 4.10
N ARG A 194 11.11 0.74 5.15
CA ARG A 194 11.57 1.07 6.50
C ARG A 194 13.06 0.73 6.59
N ASP A 195 13.82 1.61 7.21
CA ASP A 195 15.24 1.44 7.44
C ASP A 195 15.49 0.16 8.27
N PRO A 196 16.33 -0.78 7.81
CA PRO A 196 16.53 -2.05 8.51
C PRO A 196 17.15 -1.95 9.91
N GLU A 197 17.82 -0.84 10.25
CA GLU A 197 18.45 -0.62 11.55
C GLU A 197 17.54 0.13 12.52
N THR A 198 16.85 1.17 12.04
CA THR A 198 16.07 2.09 12.87
C THR A 198 14.56 1.84 12.79
N GLY A 199 14.05 1.23 11.72
CA GLY A 199 12.63 1.04 11.45
C GLY A 199 11.91 2.28 10.91
N ALA A 200 12.60 3.41 10.78
CA ALA A 200 12.04 4.65 10.26
C ALA A 200 11.72 4.53 8.77
N ALA A 201 10.66 5.19 8.31
CA ALA A 201 10.36 5.25 6.89
C ALA A 201 11.47 6.00 6.13
N MET A 202 12.04 5.38 5.10
CA MET A 202 13.07 5.99 4.25
C MET A 202 12.45 6.85 3.15
N HIS A 203 11.74 7.90 3.53
CA HIS A 203 11.21 8.89 2.60
C HIS A 203 12.29 9.81 2.04
N GLY A 204 12.07 10.36 0.85
CA GLY A 204 12.99 11.32 0.25
C GLY A 204 12.70 11.57 -1.23
N ASP A 205 13.68 12.17 -1.91
CA ASP A 205 13.66 12.30 -3.38
C ASP A 205 13.56 10.89 -4.00
N PRO A 206 12.64 10.64 -4.95
CA PRO A 206 12.48 9.35 -5.58
C PRO A 206 13.78 8.72 -6.08
N ILE A 207 14.73 9.51 -6.60
CA ILE A 207 16.01 8.98 -7.11
C ILE A 207 16.87 8.31 -6.01
N VAL A 208 16.62 8.63 -4.74
CA VAL A 208 17.35 8.09 -3.59
C VAL A 208 16.49 7.12 -2.78
N ALA A 209 15.22 7.45 -2.59
CA ALA A 209 14.32 6.73 -1.69
C ALA A 209 13.73 5.45 -2.31
N GLU A 210 13.42 5.48 -3.61
CA GLU A 210 12.93 4.30 -4.32
C GLU A 210 14.08 3.35 -4.64
N LYS A 211 13.91 2.08 -4.27
CA LYS A 211 14.93 1.04 -4.43
C LYS A 211 14.31 -0.22 -4.99
N GLN A 212 15.10 -0.91 -5.81
CA GLN A 212 14.79 -2.27 -6.19
C GLN A 212 15.02 -3.19 -4.98
N ILE A 213 13.98 -3.91 -4.58
CA ILE A 213 14.02 -4.92 -3.51
C ILE A 213 13.45 -6.26 -4.01
N ILE A 214 13.70 -7.33 -3.26
CA ILE A 214 13.14 -8.65 -3.51
C ILE A 214 12.08 -8.95 -2.46
N ILE A 215 10.86 -9.23 -2.91
CA ILE A 215 9.69 -9.49 -2.05
C ILE A 215 8.98 -10.78 -2.49
N PRO A 216 8.14 -11.38 -1.63
CA PRO A 216 7.35 -12.55 -2.02
C PRO A 216 6.35 -12.24 -3.13
N VAL A 217 6.06 -13.23 -3.97
CA VAL A 217 4.91 -13.18 -4.89
C VAL A 217 3.65 -13.57 -4.11
N GLU A 218 2.67 -12.68 -4.09
CA GLU A 218 1.40 -12.91 -3.42
C GLU A 218 0.49 -13.86 -4.22
N ARG A 219 -0.46 -14.49 -3.52
CA ARG A 219 -1.45 -15.38 -4.14
C ARG A 219 -2.81 -14.68 -4.22
N PRO A 220 -3.52 -14.76 -5.36
CA PRO A 220 -4.82 -14.12 -5.50
C PRO A 220 -5.86 -14.78 -4.61
N ARG A 221 -6.61 -13.95 -3.87
CA ARG A 221 -7.85 -14.37 -3.19
C ARG A 221 -8.96 -14.60 -4.21
N ALA A 222 -10.11 -15.07 -3.73
CA ALA A 222 -11.25 -15.49 -4.56
C ALA A 222 -11.65 -14.51 -5.67
N ASN A 223 -11.73 -13.21 -5.37
CA ASN A 223 -12.14 -12.14 -6.31
C ASN A 223 -10.95 -11.44 -7.01
N GLN A 224 -9.75 -12.02 -6.96
CA GLN A 224 -8.53 -11.40 -7.46
C GLN A 224 -7.90 -12.20 -8.61
N ALA A 225 -7.03 -11.52 -9.35
CA ALA A 225 -6.13 -12.06 -10.34
C ALA A 225 -4.68 -11.77 -9.91
N LEU A 226 -3.77 -12.67 -10.26
CA LEU A 226 -2.33 -12.38 -10.25
C LEU A 226 -1.93 -12.02 -11.67
N ILE A 227 -1.28 -10.87 -11.82
CA ILE A 227 -0.89 -10.29 -13.10
C ILE A 227 0.63 -10.26 -13.20
N TYR A 228 1.20 -10.82 -14.27
CA TYR A 228 2.59 -10.58 -14.63
C TYR A 228 2.70 -9.25 -15.38
N VAL A 229 3.28 -8.24 -14.73
CA VAL A 229 3.32 -6.87 -15.22
C VAL A 229 4.38 -6.74 -16.31
N LEU A 230 3.96 -6.23 -17.48
CA LEU A 230 4.84 -5.97 -18.62
C LEU A 230 5.34 -4.52 -18.63
N ALA A 231 4.47 -3.58 -18.26
CA ALA A 231 4.81 -2.19 -18.03
C ALA A 231 3.85 -1.59 -16.98
N SER A 232 4.33 -0.61 -16.23
CA SER A 232 3.59 0.09 -15.19
C SER A 232 3.56 1.59 -15.45
N GLU A 233 2.44 2.24 -15.17
CA GLU A 233 2.31 3.69 -15.27
C GLU A 233 3.16 4.40 -14.22
N VAL A 234 3.78 5.53 -14.60
CA VAL A 234 4.51 6.41 -13.69
C VAL A 234 3.65 7.65 -13.46
N ASN A 235 3.08 7.76 -12.26
CA ASN A 235 2.08 8.75 -11.89
C ASN A 235 2.58 9.63 -10.73
N PHE A 236 1.98 10.81 -10.58
CA PHE A 236 2.39 11.75 -9.53
C PHE A 236 2.11 11.23 -8.10
N ASN A 237 1.13 10.34 -7.95
CA ASN A 237 0.81 9.74 -6.65
C ASN A 237 1.92 8.82 -6.15
N ASP A 238 2.71 8.22 -7.05
CA ASP A 238 3.91 7.45 -6.68
C ASP A 238 4.91 8.36 -5.94
N ILE A 239 5.12 9.59 -6.43
CA ILE A 239 6.02 10.59 -5.82
C ILE A 239 5.52 10.99 -4.43
N TRP A 240 4.21 11.22 -4.26
CA TRP A 240 3.64 11.56 -2.96
C TRP A 240 3.84 10.46 -1.92
N ALA A 241 3.63 9.20 -2.31
CA ALA A 241 3.89 8.05 -1.45
C ALA A 241 5.38 7.93 -1.07
N ILE A 242 6.29 8.02 -2.05
CA ILE A 242 7.74 7.92 -1.84
C ILE A 242 8.27 9.04 -0.96
N THR A 243 7.82 10.27 -1.19
CA THR A 243 8.25 11.45 -0.41
C THR A 243 7.59 11.50 0.97
N GLY A 244 6.49 10.79 1.19
CA GLY A 244 5.72 10.83 2.43
C GLY A 244 5.01 12.18 2.66
N ILE A 245 4.77 12.94 1.59
CA ILE A 245 4.13 14.26 1.65
C ILE A 245 2.70 14.16 1.10
N PRO A 246 1.68 14.64 1.83
CA PRO A 246 1.74 15.22 3.17
C PRO A 246 1.78 14.20 4.32
N VAL A 247 1.57 12.91 4.03
CA VAL A 247 1.45 11.85 5.03
C VAL A 247 2.25 10.63 4.59
N SER A 248 2.87 9.94 5.55
CA SER A 248 3.53 8.66 5.30
C SER A 248 2.50 7.55 5.09
N ARG A 249 2.63 6.80 3.98
CA ARG A 249 1.76 5.64 3.73
C ARG A 249 2.03 4.46 4.65
N PHE A 250 3.19 4.44 5.30
CA PHE A 250 3.53 3.47 6.32
C PHE A 250 2.65 3.54 7.58
N ASP A 251 1.88 4.62 7.76
CA ASP A 251 0.93 4.76 8.86
C ASP A 251 -0.41 4.05 8.56
N GLU A 252 -0.67 3.72 7.30
CA GLU A 252 -1.91 3.08 6.82
C GLU A 252 -1.76 1.55 6.69
N HIS A 253 -0.55 1.00 6.82
CA HIS A 253 -0.30 -0.43 6.71
C HIS A 253 0.89 -0.93 7.53
N ASP A 254 0.87 -2.21 7.87
CA ASP A 254 1.83 -2.85 8.78
C ASP A 254 2.89 -3.69 8.02
N ARG A 255 3.41 -3.11 6.92
CA ARG A 255 4.48 -3.70 6.09
C ARG A 255 5.76 -2.88 6.24
N ASP A 256 6.90 -3.53 5.99
CA ASP A 256 8.24 -2.92 6.04
C ASP A 256 8.68 -2.30 4.70
N TRP A 257 7.86 -2.43 3.66
CA TRP A 257 8.07 -1.84 2.33
C TRP A 257 6.73 -1.35 1.75
N HIS A 258 6.83 -0.47 0.77
CA HIS A 258 5.70 0.04 0.01
C HIS A 258 6.06 0.07 -1.48
N VAL A 259 5.40 -0.79 -2.27
CA VAL A 259 5.54 -0.84 -3.74
C VAL A 259 4.53 0.13 -4.34
N THR A 260 5.02 1.13 -5.06
CA THR A 260 4.20 2.12 -5.78
C THR A 260 3.78 1.61 -7.16
N GLY A 261 3.15 2.47 -7.95
CA GLY A 261 2.70 2.15 -9.30
C GLY A 261 1.19 1.97 -9.33
N SER A 262 0.53 2.88 -10.04
CA SER A 262 -0.92 2.95 -10.14
C SER A 262 -1.39 2.76 -11.58
N GLY A 263 -1.23 1.56 -12.11
CA GLY A 263 -1.70 1.19 -13.45
C GLY A 263 -0.61 0.54 -14.29
N GLY A 264 -0.97 0.11 -15.50
CA GLY A 264 -0.04 -0.59 -16.38
C GLY A 264 -0.72 -1.57 -17.32
N ILE A 265 0.06 -2.52 -17.80
CA ILE A 265 -0.38 -3.63 -18.66
C ILE A 265 0.32 -4.91 -18.24
N GLY A 266 -0.41 -6.02 -18.27
CA GLY A 266 0.13 -7.31 -17.88
C GLY A 266 -0.65 -8.50 -18.40
N LEU A 267 -0.11 -9.68 -18.12
CA LEU A 267 -0.74 -10.96 -18.43
C LEU A 267 -1.40 -11.54 -17.18
N VAL A 268 -2.63 -12.03 -17.28
CA VAL A 268 -3.27 -12.80 -16.20
C VAL A 268 -2.57 -14.15 -16.06
N VAL A 269 -1.94 -14.42 -14.92
CA VAL A 269 -1.18 -15.66 -14.67
C VAL A 269 -1.85 -16.60 -13.66
N ALA A 270 -2.70 -16.08 -12.78
CA ALA A 270 -3.55 -16.87 -11.91
C ALA A 270 -4.86 -16.14 -11.61
N LEU A 271 -5.91 -16.90 -11.30
CA LEU A 271 -7.23 -16.39 -10.96
C LEU A 271 -7.74 -17.08 -9.70
N GLY A 272 -8.27 -16.28 -8.78
CA GLY A 272 -9.10 -16.74 -7.68
C GLY A 272 -10.37 -17.42 -8.19
N GLU A 273 -11.00 -18.19 -7.30
CA GLU A 273 -12.16 -19.03 -7.63
C GLU A 273 -13.32 -18.22 -8.23
N GLU A 274 -13.70 -17.12 -7.60
CA GLU A 274 -14.83 -16.29 -8.04
C GLU A 274 -14.50 -15.51 -9.32
N ALA A 275 -13.28 -15.00 -9.46
CA ALA A 275 -12.82 -14.37 -10.69
C ALA A 275 -12.85 -15.35 -11.88
N ARG A 276 -12.48 -16.62 -11.64
CA ARG A 276 -12.57 -17.69 -12.64
C ARG A 276 -14.01 -18.07 -12.93
N ARG A 277 -14.87 -18.18 -11.91
CA ARG A 277 -16.29 -18.50 -12.02
C ARG A 277 -17.05 -17.46 -12.84
N GLN A 278 -16.71 -16.18 -12.71
CA GLN A 278 -17.26 -15.09 -13.53
C GLN A 278 -17.02 -15.33 -15.04
N GLY A 279 -15.89 -15.94 -15.41
CA GLY A 279 -15.57 -16.34 -16.78
C GLY A 279 -15.17 -15.20 -17.73
N ARG A 280 -15.11 -13.95 -17.25
CA ARG A 280 -14.68 -12.78 -18.03
C ARG A 280 -13.17 -12.75 -18.28
N LEU A 281 -12.38 -13.13 -17.27
CA LEU A 281 -10.93 -13.20 -17.33
C LEU A 281 -10.47 -14.65 -17.50
N LYS A 282 -9.39 -14.85 -18.24
CA LYS A 282 -8.72 -16.13 -18.44
C LYS A 282 -7.22 -16.00 -18.20
N ILE A 283 -6.60 -17.08 -17.75
CA ILE A 283 -5.14 -17.18 -17.72
C ILE A 283 -4.62 -17.01 -19.16
N GLY A 284 -3.69 -16.09 -19.36
CA GLY A 284 -3.17 -15.71 -20.67
C GLY A 284 -3.72 -14.40 -21.23
N ASP A 285 -4.80 -13.85 -20.66
CA ASP A 285 -5.36 -12.59 -21.15
C ASP A 285 -4.38 -11.44 -20.92
N LEU A 286 -4.21 -10.61 -21.96
CA LEU A 286 -3.51 -9.33 -21.88
C LEU A 286 -4.50 -8.27 -21.39
N VAL A 287 -4.17 -7.61 -20.27
CA VAL A 287 -5.06 -6.67 -19.59
C VAL A 287 -4.36 -5.37 -19.28
N ALA A 288 -5.07 -4.25 -19.47
CA ALA A 288 -4.68 -2.97 -18.87
C ALA A 288 -5.13 -2.96 -17.39
N ILE A 289 -4.39 -2.27 -16.54
CA ILE A 289 -4.57 -2.28 -15.09
C ILE A 289 -5.18 -0.94 -14.67
N TYR A 290 -6.41 -0.97 -14.20
CA TYR A 290 -7.03 0.12 -13.45
C TYR A 290 -6.59 0.06 -11.98
N SER A 291 -6.22 1.20 -11.40
CA SER A 291 -5.64 1.25 -10.04
C SER A 291 -6.68 1.31 -8.91
N GLY A 292 -7.95 1.57 -9.22
CA GLY A 292 -8.97 1.71 -8.19
C GLY A 292 -9.41 0.38 -7.58
N GLN A 293 -9.39 0.31 -6.26
CA GLN A 293 -9.95 -0.78 -5.47
C GLN A 293 -11.11 -0.27 -4.64
N THR A 294 -12.05 -1.16 -4.34
CA THR A 294 -13.26 -0.87 -3.57
C THR A 294 -13.66 -2.10 -2.77
N ASP A 295 -14.51 -1.94 -1.76
CA ASP A 295 -15.27 -3.06 -1.21
C ASP A 295 -16.31 -3.54 -2.24
N LEU A 296 -15.91 -4.52 -3.06
CA LEU A 296 -16.72 -5.09 -4.14
C LEU A 296 -18.07 -5.67 -3.69
N LEU A 297 -18.20 -6.01 -2.40
CA LEU A 297 -19.43 -6.62 -1.87
C LEU A 297 -20.34 -5.59 -1.18
N SER A 298 -19.91 -4.33 -1.09
CA SER A 298 -20.72 -3.27 -0.54
C SER A 298 -21.94 -2.98 -1.43
N PRO A 299 -23.14 -2.79 -0.87
CA PRO A 299 -24.31 -2.38 -1.65
C PRO A 299 -24.15 -0.99 -2.30
N LEU A 300 -23.22 -0.16 -1.80
CA LEU A 300 -22.94 1.18 -2.36
C LEU A 300 -22.29 1.14 -3.74
N VAL A 301 -21.71 -0.01 -4.14
CA VAL A 301 -21.15 -0.22 -5.47
C VAL A 301 -22.19 0.02 -6.57
N GLY A 302 -23.48 -0.22 -6.29
CA GLY A 302 -24.57 0.06 -7.23
C GLY A 302 -24.81 1.55 -7.51
N LEU A 303 -24.31 2.45 -6.66
CA LEU A 303 -24.35 3.90 -6.87
C LEU A 303 -23.08 4.36 -7.61
N ASP A 304 -21.93 4.13 -6.99
CA ASP A 304 -20.60 4.43 -7.53
C ASP A 304 -19.58 3.60 -6.74
N PRO A 305 -18.76 2.75 -7.38
CA PRO A 305 -17.66 2.05 -6.70
C PRO A 305 -16.71 2.99 -5.94
N MET A 306 -16.58 4.25 -6.37
CA MET A 306 -15.79 5.24 -5.64
C MET A 306 -16.38 5.65 -4.29
N ALA A 307 -17.64 5.28 -4.00
CA ALA A 307 -18.32 5.53 -2.72
C ALA A 307 -18.27 4.33 -1.75
N ALA A 308 -17.61 3.23 -2.13
CA ALA A 308 -17.51 2.00 -1.34
C ALA A 308 -16.05 1.74 -0.93
N ASP A 309 -15.56 2.46 0.07
CA ASP A 309 -14.21 2.32 0.62
C ASP A 309 -13.11 2.31 -0.46
N PHE A 310 -13.19 3.31 -1.34
CA PHE A 310 -12.34 3.40 -2.50
C PHE A 310 -10.91 3.80 -2.13
N VAL A 311 -9.94 3.08 -2.71
CA VAL A 311 -8.50 3.36 -2.56
C VAL A 311 -7.78 3.24 -3.90
N ILE A 312 -6.64 3.91 -4.05
CA ILE A 312 -5.81 3.84 -5.26
C ILE A 312 -4.60 2.95 -4.99
N GLN A 313 -4.58 1.77 -5.60
CA GLN A 313 -3.53 0.78 -5.42
C GLN A 313 -2.15 1.31 -5.83
N GLY A 314 -1.14 1.10 -4.98
CA GLY A 314 0.21 1.65 -5.15
C GLY A 314 0.40 3.07 -4.63
N ASN A 315 -0.68 3.78 -4.30
CA ASN A 315 -0.60 5.03 -3.54
C ASN A 315 -1.05 4.82 -2.09
N ASP A 316 -2.20 4.18 -1.89
CA ASP A 316 -2.75 3.94 -0.55
C ASP A 316 -2.29 2.57 -0.02
N PRO A 317 -2.69 1.41 -0.61
CA PRO A 317 -2.11 0.13 -0.25
C PRO A 317 -0.73 -0.11 -0.92
N PRO A 318 0.17 -0.86 -0.26
CA PRO A 318 1.60 -0.97 -0.61
C PRO A 318 1.94 -2.00 -1.70
N ASP A 319 0.98 -2.41 -2.52
CA ASP A 319 1.07 -3.52 -3.48
C ASP A 319 0.77 -3.07 -4.92
N GLY A 320 1.36 -1.95 -5.33
CA GLY A 320 1.22 -1.33 -6.65
C GLY A 320 1.84 -2.12 -7.82
N SER A 321 1.85 -1.51 -9.01
CA SER A 321 2.27 -2.13 -10.26
C SER A 321 3.77 -2.09 -10.53
N HIS A 322 4.59 -1.38 -9.75
CA HIS A 322 6.04 -1.36 -9.91
C HIS A 322 6.71 -2.64 -9.37
N GLN A 323 6.21 -3.81 -9.79
CA GLN A 323 6.70 -5.14 -9.43
C GLN A 323 6.42 -6.13 -10.57
N GLN A 324 7.09 -7.27 -10.58
CA GLN A 324 6.90 -8.26 -11.66
C GLN A 324 5.53 -8.94 -11.63
N PHE A 325 4.98 -9.19 -10.44
CA PHE A 325 3.72 -9.88 -10.19
C PHE A 325 2.87 -9.07 -9.22
N MET A 326 1.69 -8.65 -9.67
CA MET A 326 0.78 -7.79 -8.91
C MET A 326 -0.56 -8.49 -8.69
N ILE A 327 -1.12 -8.33 -7.49
CA ILE A 327 -2.48 -8.74 -7.20
C ILE A 327 -3.43 -7.63 -7.64
N ALA A 328 -4.44 -7.97 -8.42
CA ALA A 328 -5.49 -7.05 -8.83
C ALA A 328 -6.85 -7.64 -8.48
N GLN A 329 -7.80 -6.84 -8.01
CA GLN A 329 -9.21 -7.22 -8.02
C GLN A 329 -9.64 -7.48 -9.47
N ALA A 330 -10.52 -8.46 -9.71
CA ALA A 330 -10.92 -8.80 -11.07
C ALA A 330 -11.39 -7.58 -11.91
N PRO A 331 -12.20 -6.62 -11.38
CA PRO A 331 -12.62 -5.44 -12.13
C PRO A 331 -11.50 -4.45 -12.51
N GLN A 332 -10.32 -4.55 -11.88
CA GLN A 332 -9.16 -3.74 -12.27
C GLN A 332 -8.57 -4.18 -13.62
N CYS A 333 -8.82 -5.42 -14.04
CA CYS A 333 -8.32 -5.96 -15.30
C CYS A 333 -9.24 -5.55 -16.46
N MET A 334 -8.77 -4.59 -17.25
CA MET A 334 -9.48 -4.02 -18.39
C MET A 334 -9.02 -4.64 -19.72
N PRO A 335 -9.90 -4.86 -20.70
CA PRO A 335 -9.50 -5.35 -22.01
C PRO A 335 -8.61 -4.33 -22.74
N VAL A 336 -7.58 -4.83 -23.42
CA VAL A 336 -6.70 -4.01 -24.28
C VAL A 336 -7.31 -3.90 -25.68
N LEU A 337 -7.34 -2.69 -26.24
CA LEU A 337 -7.82 -2.47 -27.62
C LEU A 337 -6.77 -3.00 -28.62
N PRO A 338 -7.19 -3.67 -29.71
CA PRO A 338 -6.28 -4.41 -30.60
C PRO A 338 -5.30 -3.52 -31.38
N ASP A 339 -5.64 -2.25 -31.61
CA ASP A 339 -4.82 -1.34 -32.42
C ASP A 339 -3.81 -0.53 -31.58
N MET A 340 -3.66 -0.84 -30.29
CA MET A 340 -2.70 -0.17 -29.40
C MET A 340 -1.38 -0.95 -29.31
N THR A 341 -0.26 -0.22 -29.27
CA THR A 341 0.99 -0.82 -28.82
C THR A 341 0.91 -1.14 -27.33
N LEU A 342 1.74 -2.06 -26.84
CA LEU A 342 1.74 -2.43 -25.42
C LEU A 342 2.07 -1.23 -24.52
N GLU A 343 3.02 -0.41 -24.93
CA GLU A 343 3.42 0.79 -24.22
C GLU A 343 2.26 1.78 -24.13
N ALA A 344 1.56 2.01 -25.24
CA ALA A 344 0.40 2.88 -25.26
C ALA A 344 -0.76 2.32 -24.42
N ALA A 345 -0.97 0.99 -24.41
CA ALA A 345 -2.04 0.36 -23.67
C ALA A 345 -1.84 0.43 -22.14
N GLY A 346 -0.59 0.46 -21.68
CA GLY A 346 -0.24 0.50 -20.26
C GLY A 346 0.13 1.89 -19.72
N SER A 347 -0.20 2.99 -20.40
CA SER A 347 0.31 4.33 -20.05
C SER A 347 -0.73 5.40 -19.72
N TYR A 348 -2.03 5.09 -19.71
CA TYR A 348 -3.07 6.13 -19.72
C TYR A 348 -4.23 5.93 -18.75
N ILE A 349 -4.38 4.76 -18.13
CA ILE A 349 -5.64 4.40 -17.47
C ILE A 349 -5.92 5.36 -16.31
N LEU A 350 -4.92 5.68 -15.48
CA LEU A 350 -5.11 6.60 -14.36
C LEU A 350 -5.41 8.02 -14.82
N ASN A 351 -4.52 8.58 -15.65
CA ASN A 351 -4.61 9.99 -16.06
C ASN A 351 -5.85 10.25 -16.92
N LEU A 352 -6.05 9.47 -17.99
CA LEU A 352 -7.19 9.64 -18.88
C LEU A 352 -8.50 9.23 -18.21
N GLY A 353 -8.51 8.19 -17.37
CA GLY A 353 -9.70 7.80 -16.61
C GLY A 353 -10.16 8.92 -15.66
N THR A 354 -9.22 9.55 -14.97
CA THR A 354 -9.47 10.71 -14.11
C THR A 354 -10.06 11.88 -14.91
N ILE A 355 -9.47 12.19 -16.07
CA ILE A 355 -9.96 13.25 -16.95
C ILE A 355 -11.32 12.94 -17.55
N TYR A 356 -11.57 11.70 -17.94
CA TYR A 356 -12.86 11.29 -18.47
C TYR A 356 -13.96 11.51 -17.44
N ARG A 357 -13.74 11.09 -16.18
CA ARG A 357 -14.66 11.37 -15.08
C ARG A 357 -14.83 12.88 -14.85
N ALA A 358 -13.73 13.64 -14.79
CA ALA A 358 -13.78 15.08 -14.56
C ALA A 358 -14.59 15.82 -15.63
N LEU A 359 -14.35 15.54 -16.92
CA LEU A 359 -15.03 16.23 -18.02
C LEU A 359 -16.48 15.81 -18.18
N PHE A 360 -16.77 14.50 -18.16
CA PHE A 360 -18.09 14.00 -18.58
C PHE A 360 -19.02 13.64 -17.43
N THR A 361 -18.47 13.32 -16.25
CA THR A 361 -19.29 12.99 -15.07
C THR A 361 -19.46 14.19 -14.15
N THR A 362 -18.35 14.85 -13.80
CA THR A 362 -18.32 15.99 -12.86
C THR A 362 -18.76 17.28 -13.55
N LEU A 363 -18.04 17.73 -14.59
CA LEU A 363 -18.30 19.01 -15.26
C LEU A 363 -19.43 18.93 -16.28
N ARG A 364 -19.69 17.73 -16.85
CA ARG A 364 -20.70 17.49 -17.89
C ARG A 364 -20.58 18.48 -19.05
N VAL A 365 -19.35 18.61 -19.55
CA VAL A 365 -18.98 19.62 -20.55
C VAL A 365 -19.84 19.56 -21.80
N GLN A 366 -20.11 20.73 -22.39
CA GLN A 366 -20.89 20.85 -23.62
C GLN A 366 -20.02 21.36 -24.78
N PRO A 367 -20.17 20.83 -26.01
CA PRO A 367 -19.47 21.36 -27.19
C PRO A 367 -19.73 22.86 -27.41
N GLY A 368 -18.74 23.57 -27.96
CA GLY A 368 -18.80 25.01 -28.23
C GLY A 368 -18.50 25.92 -27.03
N ARG A 369 -18.46 25.35 -25.82
CA ARG A 369 -18.06 26.04 -24.58
C ARG A 369 -16.55 26.16 -24.45
N THR A 370 -16.08 27.04 -23.58
CA THR A 370 -14.65 27.27 -23.31
C THR A 370 -14.22 26.58 -22.02
N ILE A 371 -13.02 26.00 -22.03
CA ILE A 371 -12.39 25.39 -20.85
C ILE A 371 -10.97 25.90 -20.65
N PHE A 372 -10.63 26.21 -19.40
CA PHE A 372 -9.27 26.48 -18.96
C PHE A 372 -8.67 25.24 -18.30
N ILE A 373 -7.43 24.90 -18.64
CA ILE A 373 -6.77 23.68 -18.15
C ILE A 373 -5.40 24.02 -17.60
N GLU A 374 -5.15 23.68 -16.34
CA GLU A 374 -3.83 23.83 -15.71
C GLU A 374 -2.84 22.75 -16.17
N GLY A 375 -1.54 23.01 -16.07
CA GLY A 375 -0.49 22.05 -16.44
C GLY A 375 -0.65 21.41 -17.83
N ALA A 376 -1.24 22.15 -18.77
CA ALA A 376 -1.87 21.64 -19.99
C ALA A 376 -0.94 20.93 -20.99
N ALA A 377 0.37 20.94 -20.77
CA ALA A 377 1.36 20.41 -21.68
C ALA A 377 1.88 19.01 -21.31
N THR A 378 1.50 18.44 -20.16
CA THR A 378 1.99 17.13 -19.69
C THR A 378 0.91 16.37 -18.92
N GLY A 379 1.02 15.04 -18.86
CA GLY A 379 0.19 14.16 -18.04
C GLY A 379 -1.31 14.43 -18.17
N THR A 380 -2.00 14.44 -17.03
CA THR A 380 -3.44 14.75 -16.86
C THR A 380 -3.89 16.00 -17.60
N GLY A 381 -3.12 17.09 -17.53
CA GLY A 381 -3.46 18.34 -18.23
C GLY A 381 -3.44 18.20 -19.75
N LEU A 382 -2.46 17.47 -20.31
CA LEU A 382 -2.40 17.23 -21.76
C LEU A 382 -3.52 16.30 -22.24
N ASP A 383 -3.86 15.27 -21.45
CA ASP A 383 -4.99 14.40 -21.76
C ASP A 383 -6.33 15.16 -21.67
N ALA A 384 -6.45 16.10 -20.74
CA ALA A 384 -7.59 17.01 -20.68
C ALA A 384 -7.68 17.91 -21.92
N VAL A 385 -6.57 18.49 -22.39
CA VAL A 385 -6.55 19.29 -23.62
C VAL A 385 -7.03 18.46 -24.81
N ARG A 386 -6.42 17.29 -25.02
CA ARG A 386 -6.76 16.41 -26.16
C ARG A 386 -8.23 15.98 -26.11
N THR A 387 -8.70 15.58 -24.93
CA THR A 387 -10.06 15.07 -24.75
C THR A 387 -11.08 16.19 -24.92
N ALA A 388 -10.88 17.35 -24.30
CA ALA A 388 -11.80 18.47 -24.42
C ALA A 388 -11.84 19.04 -25.85
N ALA A 389 -10.69 19.22 -26.51
CA ALA A 389 -10.62 19.72 -27.88
C ALA A 389 -11.34 18.78 -28.87
N ARG A 390 -11.11 17.46 -28.75
CA ARG A 390 -11.80 16.44 -29.57
C ARG A 390 -13.32 16.43 -29.37
N ASN A 391 -13.80 16.90 -28.22
CA ASN A 391 -15.23 17.02 -27.89
C ASN A 391 -15.79 18.43 -28.18
N GLY A 392 -15.07 19.23 -28.97
CA GLY A 392 -15.58 20.50 -29.50
C GLY A 392 -15.51 21.68 -28.53
N LEU A 393 -14.74 21.58 -27.45
CA LEU A 393 -14.50 22.72 -26.55
C LEU A 393 -13.41 23.66 -27.08
N ASN A 394 -13.52 24.93 -26.70
CA ASN A 394 -12.47 25.92 -26.89
C ASN A 394 -11.49 25.84 -25.72
N VAL A 395 -10.38 25.11 -25.90
CA VAL A 395 -9.41 24.89 -24.83
C VAL A 395 -8.36 25.99 -24.79
N ILE A 396 -8.15 26.60 -23.62
CA ILE A 396 -6.99 27.46 -23.34
C ILE A 396 -6.18 26.83 -22.20
N GLY A 397 -4.93 26.47 -22.49
CA GLY A 397 -4.07 25.77 -21.53
C GLY A 397 -3.10 26.70 -20.80
N MET A 398 -2.91 26.49 -19.50
CA MET A 398 -1.83 27.13 -18.75
C MET A 398 -0.54 26.32 -18.85
N VAL A 399 0.56 27.01 -19.14
CA VAL A 399 1.88 26.41 -19.32
C VAL A 399 2.96 27.25 -18.63
N SER A 400 4.19 26.77 -18.63
CA SER A 400 5.34 27.44 -18.00
C SER A 400 6.49 27.74 -18.96
N SER A 401 6.29 27.53 -20.27
CA SER A 401 7.26 27.87 -21.32
C SER A 401 6.59 28.00 -22.69
N PRO A 402 7.22 28.71 -23.65
CA PRO A 402 6.74 28.77 -25.04
C PRO A 402 6.68 27.40 -25.73
N SER A 403 7.63 26.51 -25.46
CA SER A 403 7.61 25.14 -26.03
C SER A 403 6.42 24.33 -25.55
N ARG A 404 6.01 24.50 -24.29
CA ARG A 404 4.81 23.88 -23.74
C ARG A 404 3.54 24.49 -24.33
N ALA A 405 3.52 25.79 -24.62
CA ALA A 405 2.41 26.41 -25.35
C ALA A 405 2.22 25.77 -26.73
N ALA A 406 3.31 25.54 -27.48
CA ALA A 406 3.25 24.85 -28.76
C ALA A 406 2.70 23.42 -28.65
N THR A 407 2.99 22.72 -27.55
CA THR A 407 2.43 21.39 -27.27
C THR A 407 0.91 21.44 -27.11
N VAL A 408 0.39 22.41 -26.36
CA VAL A 408 -1.05 22.62 -26.18
C VAL A 408 -1.75 22.89 -27.51
N LEU A 409 -1.20 23.78 -28.32
CA LEU A 409 -1.74 24.11 -29.65
C LEU A 409 -1.76 22.89 -30.58
N SER A 410 -0.66 22.12 -30.60
CA SER A 410 -0.55 20.89 -31.40
C SER A 410 -1.52 19.80 -30.94
N ALA A 411 -1.91 19.81 -29.66
CA ALA A 411 -2.89 18.89 -29.09
C ALA A 411 -4.36 19.30 -29.34
N GLY A 412 -4.60 20.39 -30.07
CA GLY A 412 -5.93 20.91 -30.39
C GLY A 412 -6.40 22.07 -29.52
N GLY A 413 -5.54 22.60 -28.64
CA GLY A 413 -5.81 23.82 -27.90
C GLY A 413 -5.95 25.04 -28.81
N LYS A 414 -6.86 25.96 -28.47
CA LYS A 414 -7.04 27.24 -29.18
C LYS A 414 -6.10 28.33 -28.70
N GLY A 415 -5.62 28.20 -27.47
CA GLY A 415 -4.76 29.19 -26.85
C GLY A 415 -3.91 28.59 -25.73
N ALA A 416 -2.91 29.34 -25.31
CA ALA A 416 -2.09 29.01 -24.17
C ALA A 416 -1.66 30.28 -23.41
N ILE A 417 -1.62 30.18 -22.08
CA ILE A 417 -1.17 31.25 -21.19
C ILE A 417 0.08 30.76 -20.46
N ASN A 418 1.19 31.49 -20.60
CA ASN A 418 2.41 31.17 -19.87
C ASN A 418 2.39 31.83 -18.50
N ARG A 419 2.20 31.06 -17.43
CA ARG A 419 2.16 31.57 -16.05
C ARG A 419 3.46 32.21 -15.57
N LYS A 420 4.56 32.03 -16.32
CA LYS A 420 5.86 32.69 -16.06
C LYS A 420 6.04 34.00 -16.83
N ASP A 421 5.04 34.43 -17.60
CA ASP A 421 5.07 35.74 -18.25
C ASP A 421 5.15 36.83 -17.17
N PRO A 422 6.12 37.77 -17.23
CA PRO A 422 6.28 38.83 -16.23
C PRO A 422 5.01 39.64 -15.96
N ALA A 423 4.09 39.74 -16.92
CA ALA A 423 2.83 40.47 -16.77
C ALA A 423 1.87 39.82 -15.75
N ILE A 424 1.99 38.50 -15.51
CA ILE A 424 1.09 37.73 -14.65
C ILE A 424 1.81 36.83 -13.63
N ALA A 425 3.14 36.72 -13.68
CA ALA A 425 3.90 35.77 -12.86
C ALA A 425 3.65 35.92 -11.35
N ASN A 426 3.33 37.14 -10.89
CA ASN A 426 3.12 37.45 -9.48
C ASN A 426 1.68 37.29 -9.00
N CYS A 427 0.71 37.00 -9.88
CA CYS A 427 -0.70 36.86 -9.49
C CYS A 427 -1.10 35.43 -9.09
N PHE A 428 -0.19 34.46 -9.16
CA PHE A 428 -0.44 33.05 -8.79
C PHE A 428 -0.13 32.80 -7.31
N THR A 429 -0.93 33.38 -6.42
CA THR A 429 -0.77 33.26 -4.96
C THR A 429 -2.07 32.82 -4.30
N ARG A 430 -2.00 32.35 -3.05
CA ARG A 430 -3.20 32.17 -2.23
C ARG A 430 -3.85 33.52 -1.95
N VAL A 431 -5.17 33.55 -1.84
CA VAL A 431 -5.90 34.72 -1.35
C VAL A 431 -5.35 35.09 0.04
N PRO A 432 -5.02 36.36 0.31
CA PRO A 432 -4.55 36.81 1.61
C PRO A 432 -5.54 36.47 2.73
N GLU A 433 -5.02 36.23 3.95
CA GLU A 433 -5.87 35.97 5.12
C GLU A 433 -6.68 37.21 5.53
N ASP A 434 -6.10 38.41 5.37
CA ASP A 434 -6.77 39.68 5.66
C ASP A 434 -7.79 40.02 4.55
N PRO A 435 -9.10 40.11 4.87
CA PRO A 435 -10.12 40.53 3.91
C PRO A 435 -9.90 41.91 3.28
N SER A 436 -9.14 42.79 3.93
CA SER A 436 -8.83 44.12 3.40
C SER A 436 -7.96 44.08 2.13
N GLU A 437 -7.19 43.00 1.95
CA GLU A 437 -6.30 42.81 0.80
C GLU A 437 -6.96 42.12 -0.40
N TRP A 438 -8.16 41.55 -0.22
CA TRP A 438 -8.82 40.73 -1.26
C TRP A 438 -9.08 41.49 -2.56
N ALA A 439 -9.54 42.74 -2.46
CA ALA A 439 -9.80 43.56 -3.64
C ALA A 439 -8.52 43.86 -4.43
N ALA A 440 -7.40 44.06 -3.74
CA ALA A 440 -6.10 44.28 -4.39
C ALA A 440 -5.59 42.97 -5.04
N TRP A 441 -5.76 41.84 -4.36
CA TRP A 441 -5.41 40.52 -4.89
C TRP A 441 -6.23 40.17 -6.14
N GLU A 442 -7.55 40.40 -6.12
CA GLU A 442 -8.42 40.17 -7.26
C GLU A 442 -8.04 41.08 -8.45
N ALA A 443 -7.79 42.38 -8.18
CA ALA A 443 -7.35 43.32 -9.20
C ALA A 443 -6.00 42.94 -9.83
N ALA A 444 -5.08 42.36 -9.06
CA ALA A 444 -3.80 41.86 -9.56
C ALA A 444 -3.98 40.70 -10.57
N GLY A 445 -5.11 39.98 -10.52
CA GLY A 445 -5.46 38.94 -11.49
C GLY A 445 -6.06 39.45 -12.81
N HIS A 446 -6.42 40.74 -12.92
CA HIS A 446 -7.03 41.27 -14.14
C HIS A 446 -6.21 41.05 -15.43
N PRO A 447 -4.87 41.24 -15.45
CA PRO A 447 -4.08 40.98 -16.65
C PRO A 447 -4.18 39.53 -17.14
N LEU A 448 -4.28 38.56 -16.23
CA LEU A 448 -4.50 37.15 -16.57
C LEU A 448 -5.86 36.95 -17.27
N LEU A 449 -6.91 37.58 -16.75
CA LEU A 449 -8.24 37.51 -17.35
C LEU A 449 -8.28 38.16 -18.73
N GLU A 450 -7.59 39.29 -18.92
CA GLU A 450 -7.46 39.93 -20.23
C GLU A 450 -6.71 39.06 -21.24
N MET A 451 -5.61 38.41 -20.84
CA MET A 451 -4.90 37.44 -21.68
C MET A 451 -5.80 36.27 -22.09
N PHE A 452 -6.67 35.81 -21.19
CA PHE A 452 -7.65 34.77 -21.49
C PHE A 452 -8.71 35.26 -22.49
N ARG A 453 -9.33 36.42 -22.22
CA ARG A 453 -10.36 37.02 -23.09
C ARG A 453 -9.85 37.28 -24.50
N ALA A 454 -8.61 37.76 -24.63
CA ALA A 454 -7.96 37.99 -25.92
C ALA A 454 -7.87 36.72 -26.78
N GLN A 455 -7.72 35.55 -26.14
CA GLN A 455 -7.63 34.25 -26.81
C GLN A 455 -8.99 33.54 -26.95
N ASN A 456 -10.08 34.11 -26.42
CA ASN A 456 -11.40 33.48 -26.35
C ASN A 456 -12.55 34.38 -26.84
N GLY A 457 -12.27 35.33 -27.74
CA GLY A 457 -13.29 36.22 -28.30
C GLY A 457 -14.00 37.06 -27.24
N GLY A 458 -13.27 37.51 -26.21
CA GLY A 458 -13.79 38.36 -25.14
C GLY A 458 -14.46 37.62 -23.97
N ARG A 459 -14.65 36.30 -24.06
CA ARG A 459 -15.33 35.50 -23.02
C ARG A 459 -14.34 34.89 -22.03
N LEU A 460 -14.81 34.57 -20.82
CA LEU A 460 -14.07 33.78 -19.84
C LEU A 460 -14.32 32.27 -20.05
N ALA A 461 -13.72 31.43 -19.19
CA ALA A 461 -13.91 29.99 -19.23
C ALA A 461 -15.30 29.62 -18.70
N ASP A 462 -16.03 28.74 -19.40
CA ASP A 462 -17.25 28.12 -18.89
C ASP A 462 -16.90 26.98 -17.89
N TYR A 463 -15.75 26.34 -18.09
CA TYR A 463 -15.25 25.23 -17.28
C TYR A 463 -13.78 25.41 -16.92
N VAL A 464 -13.34 24.84 -15.80
CA VAL A 464 -11.94 24.82 -15.38
C VAL A 464 -11.56 23.41 -14.94
N VAL A 465 -10.37 22.95 -15.35
CA VAL A 465 -9.69 21.78 -14.81
C VAL A 465 -8.41 22.27 -14.12
N SER A 466 -8.32 22.03 -12.82
CA SER A 466 -7.22 22.49 -11.95
C SER A 466 -6.58 21.30 -11.23
N HIS A 467 -5.25 21.32 -11.10
CA HIS A 467 -4.46 20.29 -10.43
C HIS A 467 -3.00 20.73 -10.17
#